data_AF-A0A960T900-F1
#
_entry.id   AF-A0A960T900-F1
#
_cell.length_a   1.000
_cell.length_b   1.000
_cell.length_c   1.000
_cell.angle_alpha   90.00
_cell.angle_beta   90.00
_cell.angle_gamma   90.00
#
_symmetry.space_group_name_H-M   'P 1'
#
loop_
_entity.id
_entity.type
_entity.pdbx_description
1 polymer ?
#
loop_
_entity_poly.entity_id
_entity_poly.type
_entity_poly.pdbx_seq_one_letter_code
_entity_poly.pdbx_strand_id
1 'polypeptide(L)'
;MIPIVDLHCDLLEYLAQDPARSPNDRAVPCCIPFLIEGGVKLQTLAVFTMTEPGSVASGQRQLNALKSLKLTPNAPQFAWAIENASGFCTEDEPLAKAIQRLYNNIECHGVPLYVSLTWNSANRFGGGNCSDLGLKPDGRELLHLLNENGIAVDLSHTCDRLAYDILDEAEREGLTLPILASHSNARSVCKAPRNHPDDLVKEISRRKGLIGLNLFSGFVGGDWTCLAAHVERLLELGAEDALCFGADF
;
A
#
# COMPACT_ATOMS: atom_id res chain seq x y z
N MET A 1 -15.63 10.39 -19.35
CA MET A 1 -15.43 9.39 -18.29
C MET A 1 -14.56 10.02 -17.23
N ILE A 2 -14.91 9.88 -15.95
CA ILE A 2 -14.10 10.40 -14.83
C ILE A 2 -12.77 9.60 -14.82
N PRO A 3 -11.61 10.25 -14.65
CA PRO A 3 -10.33 9.53 -14.59
C PRO A 3 -10.30 8.58 -13.39
N ILE A 4 -9.97 7.30 -13.62
CA ILE A 4 -9.79 6.31 -12.55
C ILE A 4 -8.35 6.40 -12.03
N VAL A 5 -8.21 6.51 -10.71
CA VAL A 5 -6.95 6.44 -9.98
C VAL A 5 -7.03 5.24 -9.04
N ASP A 6 -6.09 4.32 -9.20
CA ASP A 6 -5.98 3.09 -8.42
C ASP A 6 -4.67 3.09 -7.60
N LEU A 7 -4.80 2.89 -6.29
CA LEU A 7 -3.71 2.98 -5.34
C LEU A 7 -2.92 1.67 -5.17
N HIS A 8 -3.34 0.55 -5.75
CA HIS A 8 -2.68 -0.73 -5.46
C HIS A 8 -2.90 -1.82 -6.52
N CYS A 9 -1.80 -2.35 -7.06
CA CYS A 9 -1.78 -3.64 -7.77
C CYS A 9 -0.42 -4.34 -7.66
N ASP A 10 -0.43 -5.65 -7.88
CA ASP A 10 0.70 -6.57 -7.75
C ASP A 10 1.40 -6.87 -9.09
N LEU A 11 1.28 -5.98 -10.08
CA LEU A 11 1.88 -6.20 -11.40
C LEU A 11 3.40 -6.43 -11.32
N LEU A 12 4.10 -5.77 -10.40
CA LEU A 12 5.55 -5.95 -10.26
C LEU A 12 5.91 -7.34 -9.73
N GLU A 13 5.12 -7.88 -8.80
CA GLU A 13 5.24 -9.25 -8.30
C GLU A 13 5.15 -10.23 -9.48
N TYR A 14 4.10 -10.08 -10.29
CA TYR A 14 3.89 -10.89 -11.48
C TYR A 14 5.10 -10.84 -12.43
N LEU A 15 5.61 -9.65 -12.74
CA LEU A 15 6.74 -9.48 -13.65
C LEU A 15 8.06 -10.01 -13.07
N ALA A 16 8.25 -9.94 -11.75
CA ALA A 16 9.48 -10.35 -11.09
C ALA A 16 9.65 -11.87 -10.99
N GLN A 17 8.56 -12.65 -11.14
CA GLN A 17 8.60 -14.11 -11.08
C GLN A 17 9.24 -14.75 -12.32
N ASP A 18 9.12 -14.15 -13.50
CA ASP A 18 9.64 -14.72 -14.75
C ASP A 18 10.00 -13.60 -15.75
N PRO A 19 11.27 -13.50 -16.22
CA PRO A 19 11.70 -12.47 -17.16
C PRO A 19 11.01 -12.55 -18.54
N ALA A 20 10.32 -13.65 -18.86
CA ALA A 20 9.53 -13.77 -20.10
C ALA A 20 8.16 -13.09 -20.00
N ARG A 21 7.68 -12.79 -18.79
CA ARG A 21 6.39 -12.11 -18.58
C ARG A 21 6.45 -10.67 -19.04
N SER A 22 5.31 -10.19 -19.49
CA SER A 22 5.12 -8.87 -20.05
C SER A 22 3.99 -8.14 -19.31
N PRO A 23 4.10 -6.81 -19.12
CA PRO A 23 3.02 -6.03 -18.54
C PRO A 23 1.77 -5.98 -19.44
N ASN A 24 1.85 -6.53 -20.66
CA ASN A 24 0.72 -6.68 -21.58
C ASN A 24 0.07 -8.06 -21.55
N ASP A 25 0.55 -8.97 -20.70
CA ASP A 25 0.00 -10.31 -20.59
C ASP A 25 -1.39 -10.25 -19.96
N ARG A 26 -2.43 -10.57 -20.74
CA ARG A 26 -3.82 -10.64 -20.26
C ARG A 26 -4.08 -11.79 -19.26
N ALA A 27 -3.03 -12.42 -18.76
CA ALA A 27 -3.07 -13.40 -17.68
C ALA A 27 -3.20 -12.74 -16.29
N VAL A 28 -2.81 -11.47 -16.16
CA VAL A 28 -2.93 -10.70 -14.92
C VAL A 28 -3.98 -9.58 -15.07
N PRO A 29 -4.90 -9.39 -14.10
CA PRO A 29 -5.99 -8.41 -14.20
C PRO A 29 -5.51 -6.96 -14.33
N CYS A 30 -4.36 -6.63 -13.76
CA CYS A 30 -3.74 -5.31 -13.81
C CYS A 30 -2.80 -5.09 -15.02
N CYS A 31 -2.88 -5.92 -16.06
CA CYS A 31 -2.08 -5.71 -17.27
C CYS A 31 -2.44 -4.39 -17.99
N ILE A 32 -1.46 -3.77 -18.64
CA ILE A 32 -1.60 -2.46 -19.31
C ILE A 32 -2.80 -2.41 -20.28
N PRO A 33 -3.07 -3.42 -21.13
CA PRO A 33 -4.25 -3.42 -21.98
C PRO A 33 -5.56 -3.28 -21.21
N PHE A 34 -5.73 -3.99 -20.08
CA PHE A 34 -6.93 -3.88 -19.26
C PHE A 34 -7.00 -2.54 -18.52
N LEU A 35 -5.87 -1.98 -18.07
CA LEU A 35 -5.85 -0.64 -17.49
C LEU A 35 -6.31 0.42 -18.52
N ILE A 36 -5.88 0.29 -19.78
CA ILE A 36 -6.29 1.19 -20.88
C ILE A 36 -7.78 1.01 -21.19
N GLU A 37 -8.26 -0.23 -21.35
CA GLU A 37 -9.67 -0.55 -21.63
C GLU A 37 -10.60 -0.09 -20.50
N GLY A 38 -10.16 -0.24 -19.25
CA GLY A 38 -10.86 0.22 -18.05
C GLY A 38 -10.80 1.74 -17.83
N GLY A 39 -10.01 2.47 -18.61
CA GLY A 39 -9.89 3.92 -18.50
C GLY A 39 -9.09 4.40 -17.30
N VAL A 40 -8.23 3.55 -16.72
CA VAL A 40 -7.30 3.92 -15.65
C VAL A 40 -6.33 4.99 -16.15
N LYS A 41 -6.14 6.03 -15.33
CA LYS A 41 -5.25 7.17 -15.63
C LYS A 41 -4.01 7.18 -14.76
N LEU A 42 -4.12 6.70 -13.53
CA LEU A 42 -2.98 6.47 -12.64
C LEU A 42 -3.15 5.12 -11.94
N GLN A 43 -2.10 4.31 -11.99
CA GLN A 43 -2.00 3.04 -11.28
C GLN A 43 -0.77 3.08 -10.39
N THR A 44 -0.92 2.75 -9.11
CA THR A 44 0.22 2.55 -8.23
C THR A 44 0.64 1.08 -8.25
N LEU A 45 1.93 0.86 -8.48
CA LEU A 45 2.56 -0.46 -8.55
C LEU A 45 3.22 -0.79 -7.21
N ALA A 46 2.71 -1.79 -6.51
CA ALA A 46 3.25 -2.19 -5.21
C ALA A 46 4.51 -3.05 -5.40
N VAL A 47 5.55 -2.75 -4.61
CA VAL A 47 6.66 -3.67 -4.34
C VAL A 47 6.25 -4.52 -3.15
N PHE A 48 5.60 -5.65 -3.44
CA PHE A 48 5.07 -6.58 -2.45
C PHE A 48 6.16 -7.48 -1.87
N THR A 49 6.24 -7.60 -0.55
CA THR A 49 7.09 -8.64 0.05
C THR A 49 6.47 -9.30 1.29
N MET A 50 6.72 -10.59 1.42
CA MET A 50 6.54 -11.32 2.68
C MET A 50 7.55 -10.82 3.74
N THR A 51 7.35 -11.18 5.01
CA THR A 51 8.38 -11.03 6.05
C THR A 51 9.10 -12.37 6.23
N GLU A 52 10.15 -12.60 5.45
CA GLU A 52 10.91 -13.86 5.44
C GLU A 52 12.34 -13.67 4.90
N PRO A 53 13.23 -14.67 5.03
CA PRO A 53 14.54 -14.61 4.39
C PRO A 53 14.41 -14.47 2.86
N GLY A 54 15.07 -13.45 2.30
CA GLY A 54 15.05 -13.17 0.86
C GLY A 54 14.06 -12.09 0.43
N SER A 55 13.25 -11.52 1.34
CA SER A 55 12.32 -10.42 1.03
C SER A 55 13.00 -9.23 0.36
N VAL A 56 14.16 -8.80 0.86
CA VAL A 56 14.95 -7.72 0.24
C VAL A 56 15.37 -8.05 -1.20
N ALA A 57 15.76 -9.29 -1.46
CA ALA A 57 16.10 -9.72 -2.81
C ALA A 57 14.86 -9.79 -3.72
N SER A 58 13.70 -10.16 -3.17
CA SER A 58 12.42 -10.13 -3.88
C SER A 58 12.01 -8.71 -4.26
N GLY A 59 12.04 -7.79 -3.30
CA GLY A 59 11.75 -6.37 -3.53
C GLY A 59 12.68 -5.77 -4.60
N GLN A 60 13.98 -6.12 -4.57
CA GLN A 60 14.91 -5.65 -5.59
C GLN A 60 14.58 -6.19 -7.00
N ARG A 61 14.10 -7.43 -7.13
CA ARG A 61 13.66 -7.96 -8.44
C ARG A 61 12.47 -7.18 -8.99
N GLN A 62 11.51 -6.83 -8.13
CA GLN A 62 10.35 -6.03 -8.50
C GLN A 62 10.74 -4.60 -8.90
N LEU A 63 11.67 -3.96 -8.18
CA LEU A 63 12.22 -2.66 -8.56
C LEU A 63 12.97 -2.72 -9.90
N ASN A 64 13.68 -3.82 -10.18
CA ASN A 64 14.30 -4.03 -11.49
C ASN A 64 13.24 -4.19 -12.60
N ALA A 65 12.12 -4.85 -12.32
CA ALA A 65 10.99 -4.94 -13.24
C ALA A 65 10.37 -3.56 -13.49
N LEU A 66 10.14 -2.76 -12.44
CA LEU A 66 9.68 -1.36 -12.52
C LEU A 66 10.57 -0.53 -13.44
N LYS A 67 11.90 -0.59 -13.26
CA LYS A 67 12.88 0.12 -14.11
C LYS A 67 12.84 -0.32 -15.57
N SER A 68 12.47 -1.57 -15.80
CA SER A 68 12.44 -2.19 -17.14
C SER A 68 11.10 -2.04 -17.84
N LEU A 69 10.08 -1.44 -17.19
CA LEU A 69 8.76 -1.24 -17.78
C LEU A 69 8.86 -0.38 -19.04
N LYS A 70 8.37 -0.93 -20.14
CA LYS A 70 8.25 -0.24 -21.42
C LYS A 70 6.80 0.14 -21.63
N LEU A 71 6.52 1.44 -21.53
CA LEU A 71 5.17 1.96 -21.65
C LEU A 71 4.82 2.28 -23.09
N THR A 72 3.58 1.98 -23.49
CA THR A 72 3.03 2.48 -24.74
C THR A 72 2.58 3.94 -24.54
N PRO A 73 2.49 4.77 -25.60
CA PRO A 73 2.10 6.17 -25.47
C PRO A 73 0.73 6.40 -24.79
N ASN A 74 -0.15 5.40 -24.82
CA ASN A 74 -1.50 5.47 -24.25
C ASN A 74 -1.60 4.80 -22.87
N ALA A 75 -0.50 4.29 -22.31
CA ALA A 75 -0.48 3.69 -20.99
C ALA A 75 -0.89 4.71 -19.90
N PRO A 76 -1.46 4.27 -18.77
CA PRO A 76 -1.67 5.13 -17.63
C PRO A 76 -0.34 5.66 -17.08
N GLN A 77 -0.43 6.69 -16.25
CA GLN A 77 0.69 7.07 -15.40
C GLN A 77 0.88 6.01 -14.32
N PHE A 78 2.14 5.79 -13.93
CA PHE A 78 2.48 4.86 -12.87
C PHE A 78 3.13 5.58 -11.71
N ALA A 79 2.62 5.31 -10.51
CA ALA A 79 3.33 5.53 -9.27
C ALA A 79 3.89 4.18 -8.78
N TRP A 80 4.80 4.21 -7.82
CA TRP A 80 5.27 3.01 -7.14
C TRP A 80 5.16 3.18 -5.63
N ALA A 81 5.04 2.05 -4.93
CA ALA A 81 4.95 2.03 -3.48
C ALA A 81 5.63 0.79 -2.91
N ILE A 82 5.84 0.78 -1.60
CA ILE A 82 6.41 -0.36 -0.89
C ILE A 82 5.31 -0.97 -0.02
N GLU A 83 4.93 -2.20 -0.31
CA GLU A 83 4.00 -2.95 0.51
C GLU A 83 4.81 -3.95 1.34
N ASN A 84 5.08 -3.54 2.59
CA ASN A 84 5.96 -4.15 3.58
C ASN A 84 7.42 -3.67 3.52
N ALA A 85 7.87 -3.04 4.61
CA ALA A 85 9.25 -2.61 4.78
C ALA A 85 10.28 -3.75 4.75
N SER A 86 9.82 -5.01 4.91
CA SER A 86 10.66 -6.20 4.67
C SER A 86 11.29 -6.25 3.26
N GLY A 87 10.76 -5.51 2.29
CA GLY A 87 11.32 -5.40 0.95
C GLY A 87 12.59 -4.57 0.85
N PHE A 88 12.91 -3.76 1.87
CA PHE A 88 14.17 -3.03 1.96
C PHE A 88 14.91 -3.24 3.28
N CYS A 89 14.37 -4.01 4.23
CA CYS A 89 15.00 -4.27 5.52
C CYS A 89 14.79 -5.72 6.00
N THR A 90 15.87 -6.46 6.24
CA THR A 90 15.79 -7.76 6.90
C THR A 90 15.70 -7.63 8.42
N GLU A 91 15.20 -8.66 9.10
CA GLU A 91 15.05 -8.65 10.57
C GLU A 91 16.37 -8.47 11.33
N ASP A 92 17.49 -8.98 10.81
CA ASP A 92 18.77 -9.04 11.54
C ASP A 92 19.84 -8.04 11.07
N GLU A 93 19.55 -7.17 10.10
CA GLU A 93 20.54 -6.21 9.60
C GLU A 93 20.55 -4.90 10.42
N PRO A 94 21.65 -4.13 10.42
CA PRO A 94 21.63 -2.79 11.01
C PRO A 94 20.62 -1.88 10.29
N LEU A 95 19.77 -1.18 11.03
CA LEU A 95 18.74 -0.29 10.46
C LEU A 95 19.32 0.74 9.50
N ALA A 96 20.49 1.31 9.81
CA ALA A 96 21.19 2.25 8.95
C ALA A 96 21.47 1.72 7.53
N LYS A 97 21.74 0.40 7.39
CA LYS A 97 21.94 -0.24 6.09
C LYS A 97 20.64 -0.32 5.30
N ALA A 98 19.52 -0.59 5.97
CA ALA A 98 18.21 -0.61 5.35
C ALA A 98 17.73 0.78 4.93
N ILE A 99 17.98 1.80 5.76
CA ILE A 99 17.70 3.20 5.43
C ILE A 99 18.50 3.63 4.19
N GLN A 100 19.79 3.30 4.13
CA GLN A 100 20.60 3.57 2.94
C GLN A 100 20.02 2.89 1.69
N ARG A 101 19.49 1.66 1.84
CA ARG A 101 18.83 0.94 0.74
C ARG A 101 17.56 1.64 0.28
N LEU A 102 16.73 2.14 1.21
CA LEU A 102 15.54 2.93 0.89
C LEU A 102 15.92 4.20 0.11
N TYR A 103 16.94 4.95 0.56
CA TYR A 103 17.40 6.13 -0.16
C TYR A 103 17.94 5.81 -1.55
N ASN A 104 18.71 4.73 -1.71
CA ASN A 104 19.17 4.29 -3.03
C ASN A 104 17.99 3.95 -3.96
N ASN A 105 16.93 3.33 -3.43
CA ASN A 105 15.72 3.05 -4.19
C ASN A 105 15.01 4.36 -4.60
N ILE A 106 14.91 5.33 -3.69
CA ILE A 106 14.34 6.65 -3.97
C ILE A 106 15.14 7.37 -5.07
N GLU A 107 16.47 7.33 -5.02
CA GLU A 107 17.33 7.93 -6.03
C GLU A 107 17.14 7.26 -7.41
N CYS A 108 16.97 5.94 -7.44
CA CYS A 108 16.81 5.19 -8.69
C CYS A 108 15.41 5.28 -9.31
N HIS A 109 14.36 5.41 -8.49
CA HIS A 109 12.97 5.23 -8.92
C HIS A 109 12.07 6.44 -8.62
N GLY A 110 12.59 7.49 -7.99
CA GLY A 110 11.80 8.61 -7.47
C GLY A 110 11.19 8.28 -6.10
N VAL A 111 10.51 9.24 -5.48
CA VAL A 111 9.88 9.05 -4.16
C VAL A 111 8.67 8.10 -4.29
N PRO A 112 8.57 7.01 -3.48
CA PRO A 112 7.39 6.16 -3.50
C PRO A 112 6.17 6.92 -2.97
N LEU A 113 4.98 6.57 -3.47
CA LEU A 113 3.74 7.17 -2.99
C LEU A 113 3.51 6.88 -1.51
N TYR A 114 3.73 5.63 -1.10
CA TYR A 114 3.59 5.20 0.29
C TYR A 114 4.55 4.07 0.65
N VAL A 115 4.68 3.85 1.96
CA VAL A 115 5.28 2.66 2.56
C VAL A 115 4.31 2.06 3.58
N SER A 116 3.94 0.80 3.40
CA SER A 116 3.29 0.00 4.44
C SER A 116 4.38 -0.60 5.34
N LEU A 117 4.33 -0.34 6.65
CA LEU A 117 5.35 -0.82 7.59
C LEU A 117 5.41 -2.35 7.62
N THR A 118 4.27 -3.01 7.46
CA THR A 118 4.08 -4.46 7.60
C THR A 118 3.19 -5.01 6.49
N TRP A 119 3.19 -6.34 6.34
CA TRP A 119 2.13 -7.08 5.64
C TRP A 119 1.28 -7.85 6.66
N ASN A 120 0.97 -9.13 6.42
CA ASN A 120 0.19 -9.95 7.37
C ASN A 120 0.96 -10.30 8.64
N SER A 121 2.25 -10.61 8.54
CA SER A 121 3.09 -10.93 9.69
C SER A 121 3.67 -9.67 10.33
N ALA A 122 3.97 -9.74 11.63
CA ALA A 122 4.80 -8.73 12.27
C ALA A 122 6.24 -8.81 11.75
N ASN A 123 6.91 -7.66 11.74
CA ASN A 123 8.33 -7.52 11.44
C ASN A 123 8.97 -6.59 12.48
N ARG A 124 10.24 -6.21 12.32
CA ARG A 124 10.93 -5.31 13.26
C ARG A 124 10.33 -3.89 13.39
N PHE A 125 9.47 -3.46 12.48
CA PHE A 125 8.82 -2.14 12.49
C PHE A 125 7.49 -2.12 13.23
N GLY A 126 6.73 -3.23 13.21
CA GLY A 126 5.43 -3.29 13.90
C GLY A 126 4.66 -4.60 13.75
N GLY A 127 3.40 -4.60 14.18
CA GLY A 127 2.47 -5.73 14.01
C GLY A 127 1.67 -5.67 12.72
N GLY A 128 1.84 -6.68 11.87
CA GLY A 128 1.02 -6.90 10.69
C GLY A 128 -0.40 -7.36 11.02
N ASN A 129 -1.26 -7.48 10.01
CA ASN A 129 -2.70 -7.73 10.15
C ASN A 129 -3.06 -8.96 10.99
N CYS A 130 -2.20 -9.97 11.02
CA CYS A 130 -2.39 -11.20 11.80
C CYS A 130 -1.70 -11.16 13.18
N SER A 131 -1.33 -9.98 13.67
CA SER A 131 -0.64 -9.73 14.93
C SER A 131 -1.46 -8.82 15.86
N ASP A 132 -1.02 -8.71 17.11
CA ASP A 132 -1.49 -7.78 18.15
C ASP A 132 -0.37 -6.83 18.64
N LEU A 133 0.75 -6.79 17.90
CA LEU A 133 1.91 -5.96 18.22
C LEU A 133 1.73 -4.53 17.71
N GLY A 134 2.20 -3.58 18.51
CA GLY A 134 2.16 -2.17 18.17
C GLY A 134 3.36 -1.70 17.36
N LEU A 135 3.56 -0.38 17.33
CA LEU A 135 4.72 0.26 16.74
C LEU A 135 5.99 -0.07 17.54
N LYS A 136 7.04 -0.51 16.84
CA LYS A 136 8.33 -0.87 17.43
C LYS A 136 9.35 0.28 17.30
N PRO A 137 10.49 0.24 18.02
CA PRO A 137 11.51 1.30 17.94
C PRO A 137 11.95 1.63 16.51
N ASP A 138 12.30 0.63 15.70
CA ASP A 138 12.69 0.85 14.30
C ASP A 138 11.53 1.39 13.45
N GLY A 139 10.29 1.07 13.83
CA GLY A 139 9.08 1.63 13.23
C GLY A 139 8.98 3.14 13.46
N ARG A 140 9.28 3.62 14.68
CA ARG A 140 9.31 5.06 14.98
C ARG A 140 10.34 5.79 14.12
N GLU A 141 11.57 5.27 14.06
CA GLU A 141 12.64 5.81 13.21
C GLU A 141 12.19 5.88 11.74
N LEU A 142 11.52 4.83 11.25
CA LEU A 142 10.96 4.82 9.90
C LEU A 142 9.89 5.91 9.71
N LEU A 143 8.98 6.13 10.66
CA LEU A 143 7.97 7.20 10.55
C LEU A 143 8.60 8.59 10.41
N HIS A 144 9.66 8.89 11.19
CA HIS A 144 10.38 10.15 11.07
C HIS A 144 11.00 10.32 9.67
N LEU A 145 11.63 9.27 9.14
CA LEU A 145 12.20 9.28 7.79
C LEU A 145 11.13 9.47 6.72
N LEU A 146 10.00 8.78 6.82
CA LEU A 146 8.89 8.93 5.87
C LEU A 146 8.32 10.36 5.91
N ASN A 147 8.18 10.94 7.10
CA ASN A 147 7.79 12.33 7.29
C ASN A 147 8.75 13.31 6.61
N GLU A 148 10.06 13.16 6.85
CA GLU A 148 11.10 14.03 6.26
C GLU A 148 11.12 14.00 4.73
N ASN A 149 10.78 12.85 4.13
CA ASN A 149 10.77 12.67 2.69
C ASN A 149 9.39 12.91 2.06
N GLY A 150 8.36 13.26 2.85
CA GLY A 150 6.98 13.45 2.38
C GLY A 150 6.34 12.17 1.82
N ILE A 151 6.79 11.00 2.28
CA ILE A 151 6.25 9.70 1.86
C ILE A 151 5.06 9.35 2.74
N ALA A 152 3.95 8.92 2.13
CA ALA A 152 2.78 8.53 2.91
C ALA A 152 3.01 7.23 3.69
N VAL A 153 2.40 7.13 4.87
CA VAL A 153 2.32 5.87 5.62
C VAL A 153 1.02 5.18 5.23
N ASP A 154 1.14 3.92 4.80
CA ASP A 154 -0.01 3.10 4.46
C ASP A 154 -0.43 2.21 5.64
N LEU A 155 -1.72 2.33 6.01
CA LEU A 155 -2.36 1.57 7.08
C LEU A 155 -3.04 0.29 6.58
N SER A 156 -3.04 0.01 5.28
CA SER A 156 -3.36 -1.33 4.80
C SER A 156 -2.35 -2.33 5.40
N HIS A 157 -2.84 -3.52 5.75
CA HIS A 157 -2.08 -4.57 6.44
C HIS A 157 -1.59 -4.31 7.88
N THR A 158 -1.80 -3.15 8.48
CA THR A 158 -1.52 -3.00 9.92
C THR A 158 -2.53 -3.78 10.75
N CYS A 159 -2.15 -4.35 11.89
CA CYS A 159 -3.16 -4.61 12.93
C CYS A 159 -3.67 -3.29 13.52
N ASP A 160 -4.81 -3.33 14.20
CA ASP A 160 -5.41 -2.13 14.82
C ASP A 160 -4.43 -1.41 15.75
N ARG A 161 -3.69 -2.16 16.57
CA ARG A 161 -2.74 -1.58 17.50
C ARG A 161 -1.64 -0.80 16.80
N LEU A 162 -1.07 -1.36 15.73
CA LEU A 162 -0.06 -0.65 14.95
C LEU A 162 -0.65 0.60 14.29
N ALA A 163 -1.87 0.52 13.73
CA ALA A 163 -2.53 1.66 13.12
C ALA A 163 -2.69 2.82 14.11
N TYR A 164 -3.22 2.54 15.31
CA TYR A 164 -3.40 3.55 16.35
C TYR A 164 -2.05 4.06 16.89
N ASP A 165 -1.07 3.20 17.12
CA ASP A 165 0.25 3.62 17.58
C ASP A 165 0.94 4.55 16.56
N ILE A 166 0.77 4.32 15.24
CA ILE A 166 1.28 5.23 14.19
C ILE A 166 0.62 6.61 14.28
N LEU A 167 -0.71 6.65 14.45
CA LEU A 167 -1.46 7.89 14.56
C LEU A 167 -1.10 8.68 15.83
N ASP A 168 -1.02 7.97 16.95
CA ASP A 168 -0.62 8.53 18.25
C ASP A 168 0.81 9.06 18.20
N GLU A 169 1.74 8.32 17.58
CA GLU A 169 3.12 8.74 17.39
C GLU A 169 3.20 10.00 16.53
N ALA A 170 2.46 10.03 15.41
CA ALA A 170 2.41 11.18 14.53
C ALA A 170 1.90 12.44 15.24
N GLU A 171 0.85 12.32 16.06
CA GLU A 171 0.34 13.43 16.87
C GLU A 171 1.33 13.85 17.96
N ARG A 172 1.90 12.87 18.68
CA ARG A 172 2.82 13.07 19.81
C ARG A 172 4.11 13.78 19.40
N GLU A 173 4.66 13.39 18.25
CA GLU A 173 5.91 13.94 17.70
C GLU A 173 5.66 15.11 16.71
N GLY A 174 4.40 15.48 16.47
CA GLY A 174 4.05 16.58 15.56
C GLY A 174 4.42 16.31 14.10
N LEU A 175 4.38 15.04 13.67
CA LEU A 175 4.69 14.64 12.31
C LEU A 175 3.53 15.02 11.37
N THR A 176 3.87 15.62 10.23
CA THR A 176 2.93 16.04 9.19
C THR A 176 2.83 15.06 8.03
N LEU A 177 3.35 13.84 8.21
CA LEU A 177 3.40 12.80 7.20
C LEU A 177 1.99 12.47 6.65
N PRO A 178 1.83 12.27 5.34
CA PRO A 178 0.56 11.84 4.79
C PRO A 178 0.22 10.43 5.30
N ILE A 179 -1.05 10.15 5.53
CA ILE A 179 -1.54 8.83 5.95
C ILE A 179 -2.62 8.39 4.98
N LEU A 180 -2.59 7.13 4.57
CA LEU A 180 -3.60 6.54 3.70
C LEU A 180 -3.86 5.08 4.06
N ALA A 181 -4.91 4.51 3.48
CA ALA A 181 -5.13 3.08 3.38
C ALA A 181 -5.19 2.73 1.90
N SER A 182 -4.15 2.11 1.35
CA SER A 182 -4.00 1.95 -0.10
C SER A 182 -5.04 0.99 -0.68
N HIS A 183 -5.50 0.00 0.10
CA HIS A 183 -6.47 -1.02 -0.32
C HIS A 183 -7.15 -1.69 0.89
N SER A 184 -8.13 -1.01 1.49
CA SER A 184 -8.90 -1.48 2.67
C SER A 184 -10.38 -1.05 2.59
N ASN A 185 -11.28 -1.84 3.17
CA ASN A 185 -12.71 -1.51 3.22
C ASN A 185 -13.20 -1.23 4.65
N ALA A 186 -14.49 -0.93 4.81
CA ALA A 186 -15.14 -0.70 6.12
C ALA A 186 -15.43 -2.02 6.89
N ARG A 187 -14.88 -2.17 8.10
CA ARG A 187 -15.06 -3.39 8.92
C ARG A 187 -16.48 -3.56 9.44
N SER A 188 -17.22 -2.47 9.58
CA SER A 188 -18.64 -2.48 9.97
C SER A 188 -19.54 -3.17 8.93
N VAL A 189 -19.11 -3.25 7.66
CA VAL A 189 -19.81 -3.96 6.58
C VAL A 189 -19.37 -5.43 6.49
N CYS A 190 -18.05 -5.68 6.46
CA CYS A 190 -17.49 -7.04 6.47
C CYS A 190 -16.42 -7.16 7.55
N LYS A 191 -16.61 -8.09 8.51
CA LYS A 191 -15.77 -8.30 9.71
C LYS A 191 -14.44 -8.99 9.41
N ALA A 192 -13.79 -8.65 8.30
CA ALA A 192 -12.42 -9.06 8.01
C ALA A 192 -11.45 -8.19 8.83
N PRO A 193 -10.42 -8.76 9.50
CA PRO A 193 -9.39 -7.98 10.18
C PRO A 193 -8.70 -6.95 9.27
N ARG A 194 -8.59 -7.29 7.97
CA ARG A 194 -8.01 -6.41 6.93
C ARG A 194 -8.80 -5.15 6.64
N ASN A 195 -10.08 -5.13 6.98
CA ASN A 195 -10.91 -3.93 6.87
C ASN A 195 -10.70 -3.05 8.09
N HIS A 196 -10.87 -1.74 7.94
CA HIS A 196 -10.59 -0.78 8.99
C HIS A 196 -11.82 -0.49 9.86
N PRO A 197 -11.63 -0.27 11.18
CA PRO A 197 -12.63 0.31 12.05
C PRO A 197 -13.11 1.68 11.55
N ASP A 198 -14.35 2.03 11.90
CA ASP A 198 -14.98 3.27 11.44
C ASP A 198 -14.27 4.54 11.94
N ASP A 199 -13.69 4.51 13.14
CA ASP A 199 -12.89 5.59 13.71
C ASP A 199 -11.56 5.76 12.96
N LEU A 200 -10.94 4.68 12.51
CA LEU A 200 -9.74 4.75 11.67
C LEU A 200 -10.05 5.40 10.30
N VAL A 201 -11.18 5.03 9.68
CA VAL A 201 -11.67 5.66 8.43
C VAL A 201 -11.88 7.16 8.60
N LYS A 202 -12.54 7.56 9.70
CA LYS A 202 -12.76 8.98 10.04
C LYS A 202 -11.45 9.72 10.23
N GLU A 203 -10.47 9.11 10.90
CA GLU A 203 -9.19 9.74 11.17
C GLU A 203 -8.36 9.93 9.90
N ILE A 204 -8.31 8.93 9.01
CA ILE A 204 -7.68 9.07 7.69
C ILE A 204 -8.33 10.23 6.93
N SER A 205 -9.66 10.29 6.89
CA SER A 205 -10.41 11.34 6.20
C SER A 205 -10.17 12.73 6.81
N ARG A 206 -10.14 12.84 8.15
CA ARG A 206 -9.82 14.09 8.88
C ARG A 206 -8.43 14.60 8.54
N ARG A 207 -7.47 13.70 8.35
CA ARG A 207 -6.09 14.00 7.93
C ARG A 207 -5.96 14.28 6.43
N LYS A 208 -7.06 14.29 5.67
CA LYS A 208 -7.10 14.43 4.20
C LYS A 208 -6.29 13.34 3.50
N GLY A 209 -6.26 12.16 4.10
CA GLY A 209 -5.69 10.96 3.52
C GLY A 209 -6.57 10.35 2.44
N LEU A 210 -6.13 9.23 1.89
CA LEU A 210 -6.87 8.46 0.89
C LEU A 210 -7.24 7.08 1.42
N ILE A 211 -8.35 6.54 0.92
CA ILE A 211 -8.82 5.18 1.19
C ILE A 211 -9.10 4.53 -0.16
N GLY A 212 -8.27 3.56 -0.54
CA GLY A 212 -8.48 2.74 -1.72
C GLY A 212 -9.47 1.62 -1.43
N LEU A 213 -10.59 1.62 -2.14
CA LEU A 213 -11.61 0.57 -2.08
C LEU A 213 -11.04 -0.73 -2.68
N ASN A 214 -10.94 -1.75 -1.84
CA ASN A 214 -10.38 -3.05 -2.16
C ASN A 214 -11.45 -4.01 -2.72
N LEU A 215 -11.13 -4.68 -3.83
CA LEU A 215 -12.05 -5.56 -4.55
C LEU A 215 -11.88 -7.05 -4.21
N PHE A 216 -10.94 -7.40 -3.34
CA PHE A 216 -10.72 -8.77 -2.88
C PHE A 216 -11.97 -9.31 -2.18
N SER A 217 -12.56 -10.35 -2.75
CA SER A 217 -13.85 -10.91 -2.33
C SER A 217 -13.94 -11.23 -0.83
N GLY A 218 -12.84 -11.67 -0.21
CA GLY A 218 -12.81 -11.96 1.23
C GLY A 218 -12.94 -10.71 2.11
N PHE A 219 -12.56 -9.53 1.61
CA PHE A 219 -12.67 -8.26 2.32
C PHE A 219 -13.95 -7.50 1.95
N VAL A 220 -14.49 -7.74 0.75
CA VAL A 220 -15.83 -7.27 0.36
C VAL A 220 -16.93 -8.05 1.09
N GLY A 221 -16.73 -9.35 1.33
CA GLY A 221 -17.70 -10.20 2.03
C GLY A 221 -18.90 -10.63 1.19
N GLY A 222 -18.84 -10.51 -0.14
CA GLY A 222 -19.94 -10.89 -1.03
C GLY A 222 -19.80 -10.36 -2.45
N ASP A 223 -20.92 -9.98 -3.03
CA ASP A 223 -21.03 -9.49 -4.41
C ASP A 223 -21.00 -7.95 -4.49
N TRP A 224 -21.40 -7.42 -5.64
CA TRP A 224 -21.47 -5.97 -5.90
C TRP A 224 -22.36 -5.20 -4.90
N THR A 225 -23.36 -5.84 -4.29
CA THR A 225 -24.20 -5.23 -3.25
C THR A 225 -23.38 -4.94 -2.01
N CYS A 226 -22.50 -5.86 -1.61
CA CYS A 226 -21.60 -5.68 -0.48
C CYS A 226 -20.55 -4.61 -0.78
N LEU A 227 -20.03 -4.57 -2.00
CA LEU A 227 -19.10 -3.53 -2.43
C LEU A 227 -19.76 -2.13 -2.39
N ALA A 228 -21.00 -2.01 -2.87
CA ALA A 228 -21.77 -0.78 -2.76
C ALA A 228 -22.00 -0.38 -1.29
N ALA A 229 -22.30 -1.34 -0.41
CA ALA A 229 -22.45 -1.07 1.02
C ALA A 229 -21.14 -0.57 1.67
N HIS A 230 -19.97 -1.03 1.21
CA HIS A 230 -18.69 -0.47 1.64
C HIS A 230 -18.54 0.99 1.20
N VAL A 231 -18.87 1.32 -0.05
CA VAL A 231 -18.84 2.71 -0.55
C VAL A 231 -19.78 3.59 0.28
N GLU A 232 -21.05 3.19 0.42
CA GLU A 232 -22.05 3.92 1.21
C GLU A 232 -21.54 4.15 2.64
N ARG A 233 -21.01 3.10 3.28
CA ARG A 233 -20.50 3.22 4.64
C ARG A 233 -19.31 4.17 4.74
N LEU A 234 -18.36 4.12 3.81
CA LEU A 234 -17.20 5.02 3.81
C LEU A 234 -17.64 6.48 3.61
N LEU A 235 -18.62 6.74 2.75
CA LEU A 235 -19.19 8.08 2.55
C LEU A 235 -19.92 8.58 3.81
N GLU A 236 -20.72 7.74 4.48
CA GLU A 236 -21.35 8.07 5.78
C GLU A 236 -20.33 8.45 6.87
N LEU A 237 -19.10 7.93 6.77
CA LEU A 237 -18.00 8.22 7.68
C LEU A 237 -17.20 9.48 7.29
N GLY A 238 -17.58 10.17 6.21
CA GLY A 238 -16.96 11.42 5.74
C GLY A 238 -15.79 11.22 4.78
N ALA A 239 -15.67 10.05 4.14
CA ALA A 239 -14.59 9.75 3.19
C ALA A 239 -14.86 10.29 1.76
N GLU A 240 -15.73 11.28 1.60
CA GLU A 240 -16.18 11.82 0.31
C GLU A 240 -15.01 12.34 -0.55
N ASP A 241 -14.06 13.02 0.09
CA ASP A 241 -12.83 13.53 -0.54
C ASP A 241 -11.63 12.58 -0.41
N ALA A 242 -11.80 11.43 0.27
CA ALA A 242 -10.74 10.47 0.55
C ALA A 242 -10.86 9.17 -0.29
N LEU A 243 -12.06 8.82 -0.75
CA LEU A 243 -12.34 7.53 -1.38
C LEU A 243 -11.84 7.49 -2.83
N CYS A 244 -11.04 6.47 -3.15
CA CYS A 244 -10.59 6.14 -4.51
C CYS A 244 -10.54 4.61 -4.71
N PHE A 245 -10.00 4.14 -5.83
CA PHE A 245 -9.79 2.70 -6.02
C PHE A 245 -8.45 2.27 -5.40
N GLY A 246 -8.42 1.03 -4.92
CA GLY A 246 -7.23 0.32 -4.48
C GLY A 246 -7.47 -1.16 -4.71
N ALA A 247 -7.57 -1.55 -5.99
CA ALA A 247 -8.31 -2.73 -6.40
C ALA A 247 -7.70 -4.06 -5.94
N ASP A 248 -6.40 -4.08 -5.68
CA ASP A 248 -5.68 -5.28 -5.19
C ASP A 248 -5.62 -6.38 -6.28
N PHE A 249 -5.23 -5.98 -7.49
CA PHE A 249 -5.18 -6.82 -8.70
C PHE A 249 -3.81 -7.41 -9.01
#